data_AF-A0A2X2SXQ2-F1
#
_entry.id   AF-A0A2X2SXQ2-F1
#
_cell.length_a   1.000
_cell.length_b   1.000
_cell.length_c   1.000
_cell.angle_alpha   90.00
_cell.angle_beta   90.00
_cell.angle_gamma   90.00
#
_symmetry.space_group_name_H-M   'P 1'
#
loop_
_entity.id
_entity.type
_entity.pdbx_description
1 polymer ?
#
loop_
_entity_poly.entity_id
_entity_poly.type
_entity_poly.pdbx_seq_one_letter_code
_entity_poly.pdbx_strand_id
1 'polypeptide(L)'
;MALKKTATGKVDKRTTEYKEMVERAKKAREAAKKEKAAKKSDKKTTASSGVKRKADGKVDLRTKEGKAIAERMEKARKAKEKNKKKGGVLSRLIKKLI
;
A
#
# COMPACT_ATOMS: atom_id res chain seq x y z
N MET A 1 8.88 -14.57 37.19
CA MET A 1 9.22 -16.01 37.18
C MET A 1 10.27 -16.25 36.12
N ALA A 2 11.37 -16.90 36.48
CA ALA A 2 12.43 -17.24 35.53
C ALA A 2 11.99 -18.45 34.71
N LEU A 3 12.26 -18.43 33.40
CA LEU A 3 11.96 -19.57 32.52
C LEU A 3 12.85 -20.74 32.87
N LYS A 4 12.25 -21.89 33.16
CA LYS A 4 13.00 -23.12 33.34
C LYS A 4 13.75 -23.49 32.06
N LYS A 5 15.01 -23.87 32.24
CA LYS A 5 15.88 -24.35 31.15
C LYS A 5 16.01 -25.87 31.25
N THR A 6 16.11 -26.53 30.10
CA THR A 6 16.50 -27.93 29.99
C THR A 6 17.97 -28.09 30.39
N ALA A 7 18.41 -29.32 30.64
CA ALA A 7 19.81 -29.62 30.94
C ALA A 7 20.79 -29.12 29.85
N THR A 8 20.30 -28.96 28.63
CA THR A 8 21.04 -28.38 27.49
C THR A 8 21.02 -26.85 27.44
N GLY A 9 20.50 -26.18 28.48
CA GLY A 9 20.44 -24.72 28.60
C GLY A 9 19.35 -24.04 27.77
N LYS A 10 18.56 -24.79 26.99
CA LYS A 10 17.45 -24.26 26.18
C LYS A 10 16.21 -24.06 27.04
N VAL A 11 15.32 -23.15 26.66
CA VAL A 11 14.06 -22.97 27.39
C VAL A 11 13.19 -24.23 27.26
N ASP A 12 12.66 -24.72 28.37
CA ASP A 12 11.79 -25.89 28.38
C ASP A 12 10.38 -25.52 27.88
N LYS A 13 9.98 -26.12 26.77
CA LYS A 13 8.69 -25.86 26.12
C LYS A 13 7.51 -26.54 26.80
N ARG A 14 7.78 -27.48 27.71
CA ARG A 14 6.73 -28.26 28.40
C ARG A 14 6.14 -27.49 29.58
N THR A 15 6.83 -26.46 30.05
CA THR A 15 6.38 -25.68 31.20
C THR A 15 5.23 -24.75 30.83
N THR A 16 4.38 -24.50 31.82
CA THR A 16 3.25 -23.56 31.74
C THR A 16 3.74 -22.14 31.43
N GLU A 17 4.85 -21.74 32.07
CA GLU A 17 5.51 -20.44 31.87
C GLU A 17 5.85 -20.16 30.40
N TYR A 18 6.39 -21.16 29.67
CA TYR A 18 6.71 -21.01 28.25
C TYR A 18 5.44 -20.85 27.41
N LYS A 19 4.42 -21.67 27.67
CA LYS A 19 3.14 -21.62 26.95
C LYS A 19 2.44 -20.27 27.15
N GLU A 20 2.39 -19.78 28.38
CA GLU A 20 1.83 -18.46 28.71
C GLU A 20 2.59 -17.32 28.00
N MET A 21 3.91 -17.40 27.92
CA MET A 21 4.69 -16.39 27.20
C MET A 21 4.38 -16.40 25.70
N VAL A 22 4.27 -17.59 25.09
CA VAL A 22 3.91 -17.73 23.67
C VAL A 22 2.52 -17.16 23.41
N GLU A 23 1.56 -17.40 24.29
CA GLU A 23 0.21 -16.84 24.19
C GLU A 23 0.20 -15.32 24.35
N ARG A 24 0.94 -14.77 25.34
CA ARG A 24 1.11 -13.32 25.50
C ARG A 24 1.77 -12.70 24.27
N ALA A 25 2.79 -13.35 23.70
CA ALA A 25 3.45 -12.88 22.48
C ALA A 25 2.51 -12.92 21.26
N LYS A 26 1.69 -13.96 21.12
CA LYS A 26 0.65 -14.03 20.09
C LYS A 26 -0.38 -12.92 20.26
N LYS A 27 -0.87 -12.72 21.48
CA LYS A 27 -1.84 -11.66 21.81
C LYS A 27 -1.27 -10.26 21.54
N ALA A 28 -0.01 -10.02 21.88
CA ALA A 28 0.69 -8.77 21.58
C ALA A 28 0.87 -8.55 20.06
N ARG A 29 1.17 -9.59 19.30
CA ARG A 29 1.26 -9.52 17.82
C ARG A 29 -0.09 -9.19 17.18
N GLU A 30 -1.18 -9.81 17.66
CA GLU A 30 -2.53 -9.52 17.18
C GLU A 30 -2.98 -8.10 17.57
N ALA A 31 -2.67 -7.63 18.78
CA ALA A 31 -2.91 -6.25 19.19
C ALA A 31 -2.14 -5.25 18.31
N ALA A 32 -0.85 -5.51 18.04
CA ALA A 32 -0.03 -4.68 17.16
C ALA A 32 -0.54 -4.67 15.71
N LYS A 33 -1.11 -5.78 15.20
CA LYS A 33 -1.77 -5.81 13.89
C LYS A 33 -3.03 -4.94 13.89
N LYS A 34 -3.84 -5.01 14.94
CA LYS A 34 -5.05 -4.18 15.08
C LYS A 34 -4.71 -2.70 15.19
N GLU A 35 -3.67 -2.32 15.94
CA GLU A 35 -3.19 -0.94 15.97
C GLU A 35 -2.61 -0.46 14.65
N LYS A 36 -1.90 -1.32 13.90
CA LYS A 36 -1.43 -0.99 12.55
C LYS A 36 -2.59 -0.86 11.55
N ALA A 37 -3.73 -1.50 11.79
CA ALA A 37 -4.94 -1.32 11.01
C ALA A 37 -5.69 -0.02 11.40
N ALA A 38 -5.77 0.29 12.69
CA ALA A 38 -6.37 1.53 13.20
C ALA A 38 -5.54 2.79 12.83
N LYS A 39 -4.20 2.72 12.89
CA LYS A 39 -3.35 3.84 12.43
C LYS A 39 -3.37 4.07 10.91
N LYS A 40 -4.00 3.18 10.13
CA LYS A 40 -4.26 3.38 8.70
C LYS A 40 -5.59 4.09 8.42
N SER A 41 -6.51 4.22 9.39
CA SER A 41 -7.77 4.94 9.20
C SER A 41 -7.64 6.46 9.40
N ASP A 42 -6.66 6.93 10.18
CA ASP A 42 -6.51 8.38 10.45
C ASP A 42 -5.51 9.09 9.55
N LYS A 43 -4.75 8.34 8.74
CA LYS A 43 -3.96 8.95 7.67
C LYS A 43 -4.89 9.15 6.47
N LYS A 44 -5.44 10.36 6.35
CA LYS A 44 -5.92 10.94 5.08
C LYS A 44 -4.75 10.97 4.09
N THR A 45 -4.39 9.80 3.60
CA THR A 45 -3.53 9.59 2.46
C THR A 45 -4.37 8.99 1.39
N THR A 46 -4.43 9.71 0.29
CA THR A 46 -4.70 9.28 -1.08
C THR A 46 -3.79 8.09 -1.43
N ALA A 47 -3.94 6.96 -0.74
CA ALA A 47 -3.12 5.77 -0.89
C ALA A 47 -3.99 4.71 -1.55
N SER A 48 -3.63 4.39 -2.78
CA SER A 48 -4.23 3.42 -3.69
C SER A 48 -4.10 1.96 -3.19
N SER A 49 -4.42 1.67 -1.93
CA SER A 49 -4.12 0.39 -1.28
C SER A 49 -4.97 -0.79 -1.75
N GLY A 50 -5.95 -0.59 -2.63
CA GLY A 50 -6.74 -1.66 -3.27
C GLY A 50 -6.23 -2.11 -4.64
N VAL A 51 -5.43 -1.29 -5.32
CA VAL A 51 -5.14 -1.47 -6.74
C VAL A 51 -4.17 -2.63 -6.95
N LYS A 52 -4.69 -3.76 -7.45
CA LYS A 52 -3.87 -4.90 -7.83
C LYS A 52 -2.96 -4.53 -9.00
N ARG A 53 -1.66 -4.80 -8.84
CA ARG A 53 -0.64 -4.61 -9.86
C ARG A 53 -0.06 -5.96 -10.25
N LYS A 54 0.34 -6.06 -11.52
CA LYS A 54 1.08 -7.19 -12.06
C LYS A 54 2.54 -7.16 -11.55
N ALA A 55 3.28 -8.24 -11.77
CA ALA A 55 4.68 -8.36 -11.38
C ALA A 55 5.59 -7.32 -12.07
N ASP A 56 5.19 -6.84 -13.25
CA ASP A 56 5.84 -5.75 -14.00
C ASP A 56 5.48 -4.35 -13.46
N GLY A 57 4.76 -4.25 -12.34
CA GLY A 57 4.37 -3.01 -11.69
C GLY A 57 3.20 -2.28 -12.35
N LYS A 58 2.66 -2.78 -13.47
CA LYS A 58 1.51 -2.18 -14.15
C LYS A 58 0.20 -2.53 -13.43
N VAL A 59 -0.79 -1.66 -13.56
CA VAL A 59 -2.15 -1.90 -13.02
C VAL A 59 -2.77 -3.12 -13.70
N ASP A 60 -3.36 -4.03 -12.92
CA ASP A 60 -3.97 -5.24 -13.46
C ASP A 60 -5.36 -4.97 -14.04
N LEU A 61 -5.41 -4.82 -15.38
CA LEU A 61 -6.62 -4.58 -16.17
C LEU A 61 -7.64 -5.73 -16.13
N ARG A 62 -7.28 -6.89 -15.58
CA ARG A 62 -8.22 -7.99 -15.35
C ARG A 62 -9.20 -7.68 -14.22
N THR A 63 -8.86 -6.73 -13.35
CA THR A 63 -9.70 -6.30 -12.24
C THR A 63 -10.63 -5.15 -12.64
N LYS A 64 -11.82 -5.07 -12.03
CA LYS A 64 -12.76 -3.95 -12.23
C LYS A 64 -12.11 -2.60 -11.93
N GLU A 65 -11.27 -2.56 -10.89
CA GLU A 65 -10.50 -1.38 -10.52
C GLU A 65 -9.47 -0.99 -11.59
N GLY A 66 -8.75 -1.97 -12.14
CA GLY A 66 -7.75 -1.73 -13.16
C GLY A 66 -8.34 -1.14 -14.44
N LYS A 67 -9.50 -1.63 -14.88
CA LYS A 67 -10.24 -1.07 -16.01
C LYS A 67 -10.64 0.38 -15.77
N ALA A 68 -11.23 0.67 -14.61
CA ALA A 68 -11.65 2.02 -14.25
C ALA A 68 -10.46 3.01 -14.18
N ILE A 69 -9.31 2.57 -13.69
CA ILE A 69 -8.09 3.39 -13.64
C ILE A 69 -7.55 3.66 -15.04
N ALA A 70 -7.55 2.66 -15.92
CA ALA A 70 -7.11 2.82 -17.29
C ALA A 70 -7.95 3.85 -18.05
N GLU A 71 -9.28 3.78 -17.93
CA GLU A 71 -10.19 4.74 -18.55
C GLU A 71 -9.98 6.17 -18.02
N ARG A 72 -9.79 6.32 -16.69
CA ARG A 72 -9.48 7.63 -16.09
C ARG A 72 -8.16 8.19 -16.62
N MET A 73 -7.14 7.36 -16.74
CA MET A 73 -5.83 7.77 -17.27
C MET A 73 -5.91 8.15 -18.75
N GLU A 74 -6.71 7.44 -19.55
CA GLU A 74 -6.92 7.76 -20.96
C GLU A 74 -7.64 9.11 -21.14
N LYS A 75 -8.69 9.37 -20.35
CA LYS A 75 -9.38 10.67 -20.33
C LYS A 75 -8.41 11.80 -19.97
N ALA A 76 -7.56 11.58 -18.97
CA ALA A 76 -6.53 12.56 -18.59
C ALA A 76 -5.48 12.79 -19.69
N ARG A 77 -5.08 11.75 -20.42
CA ARG A 77 -4.17 11.88 -21.58
C ARG A 77 -4.79 12.70 -22.71
N LYS A 78 -6.05 12.40 -23.08
CA LYS A 78 -6.80 13.15 -24.10
C LYS A 78 -6.95 14.63 -23.72
N ALA A 79 -7.23 14.93 -22.45
CA ALA A 79 -7.32 16.31 -21.96
C ALA A 79 -5.97 17.04 -22.05
N LYS A 80 -4.87 16.39 -21.66
CA LYS A 80 -3.51 16.96 -21.80
C LYS A 80 -3.14 17.22 -23.25
N GLU A 81 -3.48 16.32 -24.17
CA GLU A 81 -3.22 16.50 -25.60
C GLU A 81 -3.95 17.72 -26.18
N LYS A 82 -5.23 17.88 -25.83
CA LYS A 82 -6.01 19.06 -26.23
C LYS A 82 -5.39 20.36 -25.72
N ASN A 83 -4.96 20.38 -24.46
CA ASN A 83 -4.32 21.56 -23.87
C ASN A 83 -2.93 21.83 -24.47
N LYS A 84 -2.15 20.79 -24.78
CA LYS A 84 -0.85 20.92 -25.45
C LYS A 84 -0.99 21.48 -26.87
N LYS A 85 -1.99 21.04 -27.63
CA LYS A 85 -2.30 21.58 -28.96
C LYS A 85 -2.69 23.06 -28.89
N LYS A 86 -3.57 23.43 -27.97
CA LYS A 86 -3.98 24.84 -27.77
C LYS A 86 -2.80 25.72 -27.36
N GLY A 87 -2.00 25.31 -26.38
CA GLY A 87 -0.81 26.04 -25.94
C GLY A 87 0.25 26.18 -27.05
N GLY A 88 0.45 25.13 -27.86
CA GLY A 88 1.38 25.16 -28.98
C GLY A 88 0.91 25.95 -30.20
N VAL A 89 -0.40 26.16 -30.37
CA VAL A 89 -0.96 27.07 -31.39
C VAL A 89 -0.85 28.52 -30.91
N LEU A 90 -1.18 28.78 -29.64
CA LEU A 90 -1.07 30.10 -29.04
C LEU A 90 0.38 30.59 -29.01
N SER A 91 1.33 29.73 -28.66
CA SER A 91 2.76 30.07 -28.66
C SER A 91 3.28 30.39 -30.07
N ARG A 92 2.79 29.70 -31.10
CA ARG A 92 3.13 29.97 -32.51
C ARG A 92 2.54 31.28 -33.01
N LEU A 93 1.32 31.62 -32.60
CA LEU A 93 0.68 32.90 -32.92
C LEU A 93 1.41 34.07 -32.27
N ILE A 94 1.73 33.97 -30.98
CA ILE A 94 2.50 35.00 -30.26
C ILE A 94 3.87 35.21 -30.92
N LYS A 95 4.56 34.12 -31.30
CA LYS A 95 5.86 34.20 -31.98
C LYS A 95 5.81 34.81 -33.39
N LYS A 96 4.63 34.92 -34.01
CA LYS A 96 4.46 35.54 -35.33
C LYS A 96 4.06 37.02 -35.25
N LEU A 97 3.72 37.49 -34.05
CA LEU A 97 3.35 38.88 -33.73
C LEU A 97 4.52 39.69 -33.14
N ILE A 98 5.63 39.03 -32.80
CA ILE A 98 6.92 39.61 -32.39
C ILE A 98 7.88 39.46 -33.56
#